data_AF-A0AAV9JZT3-F1
#
_entry.id   AF-A0AAV9JZT3-F1
#
_cell.length_a   1.000
_cell.length_b   1.000
_cell.length_c   1.000
_cell.angle_alpha   90.00
_cell.angle_beta   90.00
_cell.angle_gamma   90.00
#
_symmetry.space_group_name_H-M   'P 1'
#
loop_
_entity.id
_entity.type
_entity.pdbx_description
1 polymer ?
#
loop_
_entity_poly.entity_id
_entity_poly.type
_entity_poly.pdbx_seq_one_letter_code
_entity_poly.pdbx_strand_id
1 'polypeptide(L)'
;MKICEIFQANVFLEKFPSYWSDYRYQLKHEKNTLTLQELISHMRTEEANNLKDKMEALYLNSSRANLVESFGSVVKDRFKD
;
A
#
# COMPACT_ATOMS: atom_id res chain seq x y z
N MET A 1 -18.05 7.65 -33.70
CA MET A 1 -18.41 8.43 -32.49
C MET A 1 -17.30 8.20 -31.46
N LYS A 2 -16.61 9.24 -30.98
CA LYS A 2 -15.67 9.10 -29.86
C LYS A 2 -16.45 9.20 -28.55
N ILE A 3 -16.18 8.28 -27.62
CA ILE A 3 -16.71 8.38 -26.25
C ILE A 3 -15.93 9.47 -25.52
N CYS A 4 -16.61 10.22 -24.64
CA CYS A 4 -16.01 11.24 -23.79
C CYS A 4 -14.93 10.62 -22.88
N GLU A 5 -13.73 11.19 -22.86
CA GLU A 5 -12.60 10.69 -22.06
C GLU A 5 -12.91 10.65 -20.56
N ILE A 6 -13.62 11.67 -20.06
CA ILE A 6 -14.02 11.75 -18.65
C ILE A 6 -14.94 10.57 -18.30
N PHE A 7 -15.86 10.21 -19.20
CA PHE A 7 -16.73 9.06 -19.00
C PHE A 7 -15.94 7.75 -18.98
N GLN A 8 -14.97 7.59 -19.89
CA GLN A 8 -14.09 6.41 -19.90
C GLN A 8 -13.29 6.29 -18.60
N ALA A 9 -12.67 7.38 -18.15
CA ALA A 9 -11.90 7.41 -16.90
C ALA A 9 -12.76 7.00 -15.69
N ASN A 10 -13.99 7.53 -15.59
CA ASN A 10 -14.92 7.16 -14.53
C ASN A 10 -15.34 5.69 -14.59
N VAL A 11 -15.61 5.15 -15.79
CA VAL A 11 -15.91 3.72 -15.95
C VAL A 11 -14.74 2.85 -15.51
N PHE A 12 -13.50 3.24 -15.81
CA PHE A 12 -12.31 2.53 -15.35
C PHE A 12 -12.19 2.53 -13.81
N LEU A 13 -12.40 3.68 -13.16
CA LEU A 13 -12.38 3.79 -11.70
C LEU A 13 -13.41 2.85 -11.04
N GLU A 14 -14.63 2.79 -11.55
CA GLU A 14 -15.67 1.90 -11.00
C GLU A 14 -15.33 0.41 -11.18
N LYS A 15 -14.52 0.08 -12.20
CA LYS A 15 -14.04 -1.29 -12.46
C LYS A 15 -12.81 -1.70 -11.64
N PHE A 16 -12.26 -0.83 -10.80
CA PHE A 16 -11.09 -1.23 -10.01
C PHE A 16 -11.43 -2.27 -8.94
N PRO A 17 -10.47 -3.16 -8.63
CA PRO A 17 -10.57 -4.07 -7.51
C PRO A 17 -10.83 -3.36 -6.17
N SER A 18 -11.40 -4.08 -5.21
CA SER A 18 -11.65 -3.55 -3.86
C SER A 18 -10.37 -3.06 -3.16
N TYR A 19 -9.22 -3.68 -3.42
CA TYR A 19 -7.94 -3.27 -2.82
C TYR A 19 -7.41 -1.91 -3.31
N TRP A 20 -8.04 -1.29 -4.31
CA TRP A 20 -7.80 0.10 -4.74
C TRP A 20 -8.85 1.08 -4.21
N SER A 21 -9.68 0.69 -3.22
CA SER A 21 -10.74 1.55 -2.67
C SER A 21 -10.24 2.90 -2.19
N ASP A 22 -9.13 2.89 -1.46
CA ASP A 22 -8.58 4.08 -0.81
C ASP A 22 -8.03 5.04 -1.86
N TYR A 23 -7.35 4.48 -2.85
CA TYR A 23 -6.87 5.22 -4.01
C TYR A 23 -8.02 5.86 -4.80
N ARG A 24 -9.12 5.13 -5.03
CA ARG A 24 -10.32 5.70 -5.68
C ARG A 24 -10.90 6.85 -4.88
N TYR A 25 -10.90 6.75 -3.56
CA TYR A 25 -11.38 7.83 -2.69
C TYR A 25 -10.47 9.05 -2.81
N GLN A 26 -9.14 8.86 -2.74
CA GLN A 26 -8.18 9.95 -2.96
C GLN A 26 -8.39 10.65 -4.30
N LEU A 27 -8.54 9.89 -5.40
CA LEU A 27 -8.77 10.48 -6.72
C LEU A 27 -10.10 11.26 -6.80
N LYS A 28 -11.17 10.76 -6.18
CA LYS A 28 -12.48 11.45 -6.13
C LYS A 28 -12.42 12.78 -5.36
N HIS A 29 -11.53 12.90 -4.37
CA HIS A 29 -11.37 14.11 -3.56
C HIS A 29 -10.36 15.11 -4.12
N GLU A 30 -9.26 14.65 -4.72
CA GLU A 30 -8.19 15.55 -5.21
C GLU A 30 -8.43 16.07 -6.62
N LYS A 31 -9.11 15.31 -7.48
CA LYS A 31 -9.30 15.67 -8.89
C LYS A 31 -10.71 15.33 -9.39
N ASN A 32 -11.58 16.34 -9.43
CA ASN A 32 -12.93 16.20 -9.99
C ASN A 32 -12.94 15.90 -11.51
N THR A 33 -11.86 16.23 -12.22
CA THR A 33 -11.74 15.98 -13.67
C THR A 33 -10.36 15.41 -13.96
N LEU A 34 -10.31 14.10 -14.24
CA LEU A 34 -9.09 13.36 -14.50
C LEU A 34 -9.15 12.81 -15.92
N THR A 35 -8.16 13.14 -16.75
CA THR A 35 -8.09 12.60 -18.12
C THR A 35 -7.70 11.13 -18.10
N LEU A 36 -8.00 10.39 -19.17
CA LEU A 36 -7.66 8.96 -19.23
C LEU A 36 -6.14 8.74 -19.15
N GLN A 37 -5.36 9.61 -19.79
CA GLN A 37 -3.90 9.51 -19.77
C GLN A 37 -3.33 9.77 -18.36
N GLU A 38 -3.85 10.79 -17.67
CA GLU A 38 -3.47 11.03 -16.28
C GLU A 38 -3.82 9.83 -15.40
N LEU A 39 -5.02 9.25 -15.56
CA LEU A 39 -5.46 8.09 -14.76
C LEU A 39 -4.49 6.94 -14.92
N ILE A 40 -4.09 6.63 -16.16
CA ILE A 40 -3.13 5.55 -16.45
C ILE A 40 -1.76 5.84 -15.81
N SER A 41 -1.28 7.07 -15.89
CA SER A 41 0.00 7.45 -15.26
C SER A 41 -0.07 7.28 -13.75
N HIS A 42 -1.14 7.76 -13.14
CA HIS A 42 -1.43 7.69 -11.72
C HIS A 42 -1.48 6.22 -11.24
N MET A 43 -2.18 5.34 -11.96
CA MET A 43 -2.22 3.90 -11.65
C MET A 43 -0.84 3.26 -11.66
N ARG A 44 0.00 3.55 -12.67
CA ARG A 44 1.35 2.98 -12.76
C ARG A 44 2.22 3.39 -11.58
N THR A 45 2.11 4.64 -11.15
CA THR A 45 2.84 5.15 -9.98
C THR A 45 2.36 4.51 -8.69
N GLU A 46 1.04 4.39 -8.51
CA GLU A 46 0.45 3.78 -7.31
C GLU A 46 0.84 2.30 -7.17
N GLU A 47 0.82 1.55 -8.27
CA GLU A 47 1.23 0.14 -8.26
C GLU A 47 2.72 -0.02 -7.92
N ALA A 48 3.58 0.84 -8.49
CA ALA A 48 5.00 0.85 -8.16
C ALA A 48 5.27 1.20 -6.69
N ASN A 49 4.52 2.16 -6.13
CA ASN A 49 4.60 2.51 -4.71
C ASN A 49 4.14 1.34 -3.83
N ASN A 50 3.03 0.68 -4.16
CA ASN A 50 2.51 -0.47 -3.42
C ASN A 50 3.52 -1.62 -3.37
N LEU A 51 4.22 -1.91 -4.47
CA LEU A 51 5.27 -2.91 -4.52
C LEU A 51 6.47 -2.53 -3.64
N LYS A 52 6.88 -1.27 -3.68
CA LYS A 52 7.96 -0.75 -2.84
C LYS A 52 7.58 -0.85 -1.35
N ASP A 53 6.39 -0.43 -0.97
CA ASP A 53 5.93 -0.47 0.41
C ASP A 53 5.83 -1.91 0.94
N LYS A 54 5.41 -2.86 0.10
CA LYS A 54 5.46 -4.29 0.43
C LYS A 54 6.89 -4.79 0.67
N MET A 55 7.85 -4.40 -0.19
CA MET A 55 9.25 -4.74 -0.03
C MET A 55 9.82 -4.17 1.28
N GLU A 56 9.54 -2.89 1.56
CA GLU A 56 9.97 -2.22 2.79
C GLU A 56 9.35 -2.86 4.03
N ALA A 57 8.06 -3.23 3.98
CA ALA A 57 7.40 -3.94 5.07
C ALA A 57 8.01 -5.34 5.32
N LEU A 58 8.39 -6.06 4.27
CA LEU A 58 9.09 -7.34 4.38
C LEU A 58 10.49 -7.17 4.99
N TYR A 59 11.24 -6.15 4.57
CA TYR A 59 12.56 -5.85 5.13
C TYR A 59 12.49 -5.44 6.61
N LEU A 60 11.51 -4.60 6.97
CA LEU A 60 11.27 -4.22 8.36
C LEU A 60 10.88 -5.43 9.23
N ASN A 61 10.04 -6.32 8.72
CA ASN A 61 9.67 -7.55 9.44
C ASN A 61 10.85 -8.52 9.57
N SER A 62 11.68 -8.66 8.53
CA SER A 62 12.89 -9.49 8.57
C SER A 62 13.92 -8.94 9.54
N SER A 63 14.11 -7.63 9.61
CA SER A 63 15.03 -7.00 10.58
C SER A 63 14.54 -7.12 12.02
N ARG A 64 13.22 -7.17 12.25
CA ARG A 64 12.61 -7.42 13.57
C ARG A 64 12.58 -8.90 13.97
N ALA A 65 12.64 -9.83 13.02
CA ALA A 65 12.59 -11.27 13.30
C ALA A 65 13.81 -11.78 14.11
N ASN A 66 14.94 -11.07 14.08
CA ASN A 66 16.13 -11.42 14.86
C ASN A 66 16.16 -10.84 16.29
N LEU A 67 15.07 -10.21 16.77
CA LEU A 67 15.06 -9.49 18.05
C LEU A 67 14.34 -10.24 19.21
N VAL A 68 14.23 -11.58 19.13
CA VAL A 68 13.45 -12.39 20.09
C VAL A 68 14.26 -13.41 20.90
N GLU A 69 15.56 -13.23 21.12
CA GLU A 69 16.33 -14.19 21.96
C GLU A 69 17.33 -13.59 22.96
N SER A 70 17.30 -12.28 23.25
CA SER A 70 18.31 -11.65 24.14
C SER A 70 17.81 -11.13 25.49
N PHE A 71 16.62 -11.52 25.95
CA PHE A 71 16.12 -11.13 27.29
C PHE A 71 15.62 -12.30 28.15
N GLY A 72 16.05 -13.53 27.85
CA GLY A 72 15.52 -14.75 28.48
C GLY A 72 16.44 -15.47 29.47
N SER A 73 17.66 -14.99 29.77
CA SER A 73 18.57 -15.77 30.62
C SER A 73 19.59 -14.98 31.44
N VAL A 74 19.17 -13.90 32.11
CA VAL A 74 19.95 -13.36 33.26
C VAL A 74 19.00 -12.80 34.31
N VAL A 75 18.31 -13.66 35.06
CA VAL A 75 17.96 -13.32 36.45
C VAL A 75 18.53 -14.40 37.35
N LYS A 76 19.32 -13.89 38.27
CA LYS A 76 20.27 -14.52 39.16
C LYS A 76 19.60 -14.81 40.51
N ASP A 77 20.12 -15.86 41.15
CA ASP A 77 20.22 -16.07 42.60
C ASP A 77 19.06 -16.67 43.40
N ARG A 78 19.47 -17.73 44.13
CA ARG A 78 19.19 -18.04 45.54
C ARG A 78 17.77 -18.44 45.91
N PHE A 79 17.53 -19.76 46.00
CA PHE A 79 17.11 -20.42 47.24
C PHE A 79 17.46 -21.92 47.09
N LYS A 80 18.43 -22.40 47.87
CA LYS A 80 18.65 -23.83 48.16
C LYS A 80 18.87 -23.94 49.66
N ASP A 81 18.20 -24.94 50.21
CA ASP A 81 17.93 -25.26 51.62
C ASP A 81 19.16 -25.30 52.54
#